data_AF-A0A7R9CP40-F1
#
_entry.id   AF-A0A7R9CP40-F1
#
_cell.length_a   1.000
_cell.length_b   1.000
_cell.length_c   1.000
_cell.angle_alpha   90.00
_cell.angle_beta   90.00
_cell.angle_gamma   90.00
#
_symmetry.space_group_name_H-M   'P 1'
#
loop_
_entity.id
_entity.type
_entity.pdbx_description
1 polymer ?
#
loop_
_entity_poly.entity_id
_entity_poly.type
_entity_poly.pdbx_seq_one_letter_code
_entity_poly.pdbx_strand_id
1 'polypeptide(L)'
;MKIFLSLCLFVALLGLACSARLRREEKKKFTTQYDNVDLDVILKNPRLLNGYLDCLVRDGNCTPDGKELKESLADALANDCDKCSEKQKAGSDKVIKHLIAHQPEDWKDVEKKYDSEGAYRKRHNL
;
A
#
# COMPACT_ATOMS: atom_id res chain seq x y z
N MET A 1 -48.69 -1.06 31.58
CA MET A 1 -48.21 -2.36 31.05
C MET A 1 -48.24 -2.46 29.52
N LYS A 2 -49.32 -2.11 28.82
CA LYS A 2 -49.40 -2.19 27.33
C LYS A 2 -48.38 -1.30 26.59
N ILE A 3 -48.12 -0.10 27.11
CA ILE A 3 -47.17 0.86 26.52
C ILE A 3 -45.72 0.37 26.66
N PHE A 4 -45.35 -0.20 27.81
CA PHE A 4 -44.02 -0.79 28.03
C PHE A 4 -43.79 -2.01 27.14
N LEU A 5 -44.81 -2.88 26.98
CA LEU A 5 -44.72 -4.01 26.05
C LEU A 5 -44.53 -3.55 24.60
N SER A 6 -45.24 -2.50 24.19
CA SER A 6 -45.18 -1.96 22.83
C SER A 6 -43.86 -1.25 22.55
N LEU A 7 -43.25 -0.58 23.55
CA LEU A 7 -41.95 0.07 23.44
C LEU A 7 -40.82 -0.96 23.29
N CYS A 8 -40.87 -2.04 24.07
CA CYS A 8 -39.91 -3.15 23.97
C CYS A 8 -39.99 -3.87 22.61
N LEU A 9 -41.19 -4.03 22.05
CA LEU A 9 -41.39 -4.63 20.71
C LEU A 9 -40.80 -3.74 19.60
N PHE A 10 -40.91 -2.42 19.72
CA PHE A 10 -40.36 -1.47 18.75
C PHE A 10 -38.83 -1.40 18.79
N VAL A 11 -38.23 -1.44 19.99
CA VAL A 11 -36.76 -1.48 20.16
C VAL A 11 -36.19 -2.80 19.66
N ALA A 12 -36.89 -3.92 19.87
CA ALA A 12 -36.48 -5.22 19.33
C ALA A 12 -36.51 -5.23 17.78
N LEU A 13 -37.55 -4.65 17.16
CA LEU A 13 -37.66 -4.54 15.70
C LEU A 13 -36.60 -3.62 15.08
N LEU A 14 -36.25 -2.50 15.74
CA LEU A 14 -35.17 -1.61 15.31
C LEU A 14 -33.77 -2.24 15.50
N GLY A 15 -33.58 -3.03 16.57
CA GLY A 15 -32.34 -3.77 16.82
C GLY A 15 -32.07 -4.87 15.80
N LEU A 16 -33.11 -5.57 15.31
CA LEU A 16 -32.99 -6.58 14.26
C LEU A 16 -32.70 -6.00 12.86
N ALA A 17 -33.06 -4.73 12.60
CA ALA A 17 -32.74 -4.07 11.34
C ALA A 17 -31.27 -3.59 11.25
N CYS A 18 -30.57 -3.47 12.38
CA CYS A 18 -29.19 -2.94 12.45
C CYS A 18 -28.09 -4.01 12.37
N SER A 19 -28.39 -5.30 12.52
CA SER A 19 -27.38 -6.37 12.52
C SER A 19 -26.90 -6.80 11.12
N ALA A 20 -27.55 -6.35 10.06
CA ALA A 20 -27.33 -6.88 8.69
C ALA A 20 -26.24 -6.17 7.86
N ARG A 21 -25.39 -5.30 8.44
CA ARG A 21 -24.49 -4.43 7.64
C ARG A 21 -23.00 -4.41 8.00
N LEU A 22 -22.47 -5.39 8.72
CA LEU A 22 -21.01 -5.64 8.70
C LEU A 22 -20.64 -6.57 7.54
N ARG A 23 -20.85 -6.13 6.30
CA ARG A 23 -20.16 -6.75 5.17
C ARG A 23 -18.70 -6.29 5.25
N ARG A 24 -17.80 -7.18 5.66
CA ARG A 24 -16.36 -6.98 5.50
C ARG A 24 -16.10 -6.92 3.99
N GLU A 25 -15.77 -5.75 3.46
CA GLU A 25 -15.24 -5.67 2.10
C GLU A 25 -13.90 -6.42 2.09
N GLU A 26 -13.82 -7.55 1.39
CA GLU A 26 -12.54 -8.15 1.09
C GLU A 26 -11.79 -7.22 0.13
N LYS A 27 -10.82 -6.49 0.68
CA LYS A 27 -9.94 -5.63 -0.12
C LYS A 27 -9.18 -6.53 -1.10
N LYS A 28 -9.40 -6.32 -2.39
CA LYS A 28 -8.68 -7.02 -3.46
C LYS A 28 -7.17 -6.77 -3.29
N LYS A 29 -6.42 -7.83 -3.05
CA LYS A 29 -4.96 -7.80 -2.91
C LYS A 29 -4.28 -7.46 -4.24
N PHE A 30 -3.07 -6.91 -4.17
CA PHE A 30 -2.23 -6.75 -5.35
C PHE A 30 -1.83 -8.12 -5.91
N THR A 31 -1.50 -8.16 -7.21
CA THR A 31 -1.00 -9.40 -7.82
C THR A 31 0.29 -9.84 -7.17
N THR A 32 0.47 -11.14 -7.01
CA THR A 32 1.71 -11.74 -6.47
C THR A 32 2.62 -12.28 -7.58
N GLN A 33 2.31 -11.99 -8.85
CA GLN A 33 3.06 -12.49 -10.01
C GLN A 33 4.56 -12.15 -9.94
N TYR A 34 4.91 -11.01 -9.35
CA TYR A 34 6.29 -10.49 -9.28
C TYR A 34 6.93 -10.62 -7.88
N ASP A 35 6.32 -11.37 -6.96
CA ASP A 35 6.84 -11.53 -5.60
C ASP A 35 8.18 -12.27 -5.52
N ASN A 36 8.63 -12.89 -6.62
CA ASN A 36 9.90 -13.61 -6.70
C ASN A 36 10.99 -12.82 -7.46
N VAL A 37 10.78 -11.54 -7.74
CA VAL A 37 11.83 -10.66 -8.28
C VAL A 37 12.99 -10.58 -7.29
N ASP A 38 14.21 -10.76 -7.78
CA ASP A 38 15.42 -10.68 -6.96
C ASP A 38 15.82 -9.23 -6.71
N LEU A 39 15.40 -8.71 -5.55
CA LEU A 39 15.70 -7.35 -5.13
C LEU A 39 17.20 -7.12 -4.89
N ASP A 40 17.99 -8.13 -4.51
CA ASP A 40 19.43 -7.95 -4.30
C ASP A 40 20.16 -7.67 -5.61
N VAL A 41 19.75 -8.35 -6.68
CA VAL A 41 20.31 -8.12 -8.02
C VAL A 41 20.00 -6.71 -8.50
N ILE A 42 18.77 -6.22 -8.28
CA ILE A 42 18.36 -4.87 -8.69
C ILE A 42 19.12 -3.83 -7.87
N LEU A 43 19.11 -3.94 -6.54
CA LEU A 43 19.70 -2.93 -5.64
C LEU A 43 21.24 -2.85 -5.78
N LYS A 44 21.91 -3.95 -6.14
CA LYS A 44 23.37 -3.97 -6.37
C LYS A 44 23.78 -3.55 -7.78
N ASN A 45 22.82 -3.37 -8.70
CA ASN A 45 23.09 -3.02 -10.08
C ASN A 45 22.54 -1.63 -10.40
N PRO A 46 23.39 -0.58 -10.42
CA PRO A 46 22.95 0.80 -10.67
C PRO A 46 22.16 0.97 -11.96
N ARG A 47 22.49 0.21 -13.02
CA ARG A 47 21.76 0.27 -14.29
C ARG A 47 20.32 -0.22 -14.14
N LEU A 48 20.10 -1.30 -13.38
CA LEU A 48 18.76 -1.83 -13.15
C LEU A 48 17.97 -0.89 -12.23
N LEU A 49 18.56 -0.51 -11.09
CA LEU A 49 17.92 0.37 -10.12
C LEU A 49 17.49 1.71 -10.74
N ASN A 50 18.39 2.35 -11.52
CA ASN A 50 18.05 3.58 -12.22
C ASN A 50 16.92 3.38 -13.24
N GLY A 51 16.86 2.22 -13.90
CA GLY A 51 15.73 1.90 -14.79
C GLY A 51 14.38 1.87 -14.07
N TYR A 52 14.32 1.30 -12.85
CA TYR A 52 13.10 1.34 -12.04
C TYR A 52 12.78 2.76 -11.57
N LEU A 53 13.78 3.51 -11.10
CA LEU A 53 13.57 4.89 -10.65
C LEU A 53 13.09 5.78 -11.79
N ASP A 54 13.69 5.68 -12.98
CA ASP A 54 13.27 6.43 -14.16
C ASP A 54 11.82 6.11 -14.54
N CYS A 55 11.42 4.83 -14.51
CA CYS A 55 10.04 4.41 -14.69
C CYS A 55 9.10 5.04 -13.66
N LEU A 56 9.45 5.00 -12.38
CA LEU A 56 8.62 5.50 -11.28
C LEU A 56 8.49 7.02 -11.33
N VAL A 57 9.61 7.75 -11.32
CA VAL A 57 9.61 9.19 -11.09
C VAL A 57 9.83 10.05 -12.32
N ARG A 58 10.54 9.57 -13.35
CA ARG A 58 10.95 10.36 -14.54
C ARG A 58 10.24 10.00 -15.85
N ASP A 59 9.16 9.22 -15.75
CA ASP A 59 8.33 8.79 -16.89
C ASP A 59 9.13 8.08 -18.00
N GLY A 60 10.18 7.36 -17.60
CA GLY A 60 10.91 6.44 -18.48
C GLY A 60 10.12 5.16 -18.77
N ASN A 61 10.70 4.31 -19.62
CA ASN A 61 10.12 3.02 -19.95
C ASN A 61 10.09 2.09 -18.73
N CYS A 62 8.95 1.43 -18.54
CA CYS A 62 8.76 0.46 -17.45
C CYS A 62 8.82 -0.97 -17.99
N THR A 63 9.49 -1.85 -17.25
CA THR A 63 9.27 -3.29 -17.36
C THR A 63 7.87 -3.65 -16.85
N PRO A 64 7.33 -4.84 -17.17
CA PRO A 64 5.99 -5.24 -16.71
C PRO A 64 5.80 -5.19 -15.19
N ASP A 65 6.82 -5.58 -14.43
CA ASP A 65 6.83 -5.53 -12.96
C ASP A 65 7.00 -4.10 -12.42
N GLY A 66 7.86 -3.29 -13.06
CA GLY A 66 7.99 -1.87 -12.71
C GLY A 66 6.71 -1.08 -12.96
N LYS A 67 5.94 -1.45 -14.01
CA LYS A 67 4.64 -0.85 -14.30
C LYS A 67 3.60 -1.20 -13.22
N GLU A 68 3.52 -2.48 -12.83
CA GLU A 68 2.64 -2.91 -11.74
C GLU A 68 2.98 -2.17 -10.43
N LEU A 69 4.27 -2.02 -10.12
CA LEU A 69 4.72 -1.23 -8.98
C LEU A 69 4.29 0.24 -9.10
N LYS A 70 4.52 0.88 -10.26
CA LYS A 70 4.15 2.28 -10.51
C LYS A 70 2.66 2.52 -10.28
N GLU A 71 1.80 1.60 -10.72
CA GLU A 71 0.34 1.70 -10.61
C GLU A 71 -0.17 1.49 -9.18
N SER A 72 0.52 0.64 -8.40
CA SER A 72 0.11 0.29 -7.02
C SER A 72 0.75 1.16 -5.94
N LEU A 73 1.88 1.82 -6.21
CA LEU A 73 2.73 2.47 -5.21
C LEU A 73 2.00 3.58 -4.41
N ALA A 74 1.22 4.43 -5.07
CA ALA A 74 0.47 5.50 -4.39
C ALA A 74 -0.53 4.94 -3.37
N ASP A 75 -1.29 3.91 -3.76
CA ASP A 75 -2.26 3.25 -2.89
C ASP A 75 -1.57 2.50 -1.74
N ALA A 76 -0.44 1.84 -2.02
CA ALA A 76 0.36 1.15 -1.02
C ALA A 76 0.92 2.10 0.05
N LEU A 77 1.43 3.27 -0.33
CA LEU A 77 1.93 4.26 0.63
C LEU A 77 0.80 4.91 1.44
N ALA A 78 -0.33 5.21 0.80
CA ALA A 78 -1.49 5.82 1.46
C ALA A 78 -2.15 4.89 2.49
N ASN A 79 -2.26 3.59 2.18
CA ASN A 79 -2.97 2.61 2.99
C ASN A 79 -2.06 1.64 3.75
N ASP A 80 -0.80 2.00 3.94
CA ASP A 80 0.17 1.21 4.70
C ASP A 80 0.32 -0.24 4.20
N CYS A 81 0.32 -0.39 2.88
CA CYS A 81 0.47 -1.68 2.19
C CYS A 81 -0.57 -2.73 2.63
N ASP A 82 -1.79 -2.32 2.99
CA ASP A 82 -2.85 -3.23 3.45
C ASP A 82 -3.25 -4.28 2.40
N LYS A 83 -3.07 -3.97 1.10
CA LYS A 83 -3.30 -4.87 -0.04
C LYS A 83 -2.07 -5.68 -0.45
N CYS A 84 -0.92 -5.44 0.16
CA CYS A 84 0.33 -6.12 -0.19
C CYS A 84 0.38 -7.55 0.35
N SER A 85 1.14 -8.40 -0.32
CA SER A 85 1.59 -9.68 0.21
C SER A 85 2.69 -9.49 1.27
N GLU A 86 2.96 -10.53 2.05
CA GLU A 86 4.05 -10.47 3.04
C GLU A 86 5.44 -10.31 2.39
N LYS A 87 5.63 -10.88 1.19
CA LYS A 87 6.85 -10.69 0.41
C LYS A 87 7.00 -9.25 -0.07
N GLN A 88 5.91 -8.63 -0.53
CA GLN A 88 5.91 -7.24 -0.96
C GLN A 88 6.22 -6.29 0.22
N LYS A 89 5.64 -6.52 1.41
CA LYS A 89 5.96 -5.73 2.60
C LYS A 89 7.44 -5.81 2.98
N ALA A 90 7.97 -7.03 3.07
CA ALA A 90 9.39 -7.25 3.40
C ALA A 90 10.33 -6.67 2.33
N GLY A 91 9.96 -6.80 1.05
CA GLY A 91 10.69 -6.24 -0.07
C GLY A 91 10.69 -4.71 -0.06
N SER A 92 9.53 -4.09 0.17
CA SER A 92 9.40 -2.64 0.28
C SER A 92 10.24 -2.07 1.43
N ASP A 93 10.20 -2.69 2.62
CA ASP A 93 11.04 -2.25 3.76
C ASP A 93 12.53 -2.26 3.40
N LYS A 94 13.01 -3.32 2.74
CA LYS A 94 14.39 -3.43 2.27
C LYS A 94 14.74 -2.35 1.25
N VAL A 95 13.89 -2.14 0.24
CA VAL A 95 14.14 -1.15 -0.82
C VAL A 95 14.13 0.26 -0.27
N ILE A 96 13.15 0.61 0.57
CA ILE A 96 13.03 1.94 1.18
C ILE A 96 14.26 2.25 2.03
N LYS A 97 14.66 1.34 2.93
CA LYS A 97 15.88 1.50 3.74
C LYS A 97 17.13 1.66 2.88
N HIS A 98 17.24 0.88 1.79
CA HIS A 98 18.37 0.99 0.88
C HIS A 98 18.43 2.37 0.20
N LEU A 99 17.30 2.84 -0.35
CA LEU A 99 17.22 4.14 -1.02
C LEU A 99 17.50 5.29 -0.04
N ILE A 100 16.94 5.28 1.16
CA ILE A 100 17.22 6.31 2.17
C ILE A 100 18.71 6.36 2.52
N ALA A 101 19.37 5.21 2.66
CA ALA A 101 20.77 5.14 3.05
C ALA A 101 21.76 5.45 1.91
N HIS A 102 21.46 5.06 0.67
CA HIS A 102 22.42 5.10 -0.45
C HIS A 102 22.02 6.02 -1.61
N GLN A 103 20.73 6.34 -1.75
CA GLN A 103 20.18 7.16 -2.84
C GLN A 103 19.11 8.16 -2.31
N PRO A 104 19.48 9.04 -1.36
CA PRO A 104 18.51 9.90 -0.68
C PRO A 104 17.82 10.90 -1.61
N GLU A 105 18.48 11.34 -2.69
CA GLU A 105 17.85 12.23 -3.67
C GLU A 105 16.78 11.51 -4.50
N ASP A 106 17.05 10.28 -4.95
CA ASP A 106 16.04 9.47 -5.64
C ASP A 106 14.87 9.11 -4.71
N TRP A 107 15.12 8.86 -3.42
CA TRP A 107 14.06 8.68 -2.43
C TRP A 107 13.18 9.93 -2.30
N LYS A 108 13.77 11.13 -2.25
CA LYS A 108 13.00 12.39 -2.21
C LYS A 108 12.13 12.55 -3.46
N ASP A 109 12.61 12.16 -4.63
CA ASP A 109 11.80 12.20 -5.87
C ASP A 109 10.59 11.25 -5.77
N VAL A 110 10.79 10.05 -5.20
CA VAL A 110 9.72 9.09 -4.94
C VAL A 110 8.71 9.66 -3.94
N GLU A 111 9.16 10.17 -2.78
CA GLU A 111 8.29 10.81 -1.79
C GLU A 111 7.50 11.95 -2.43
N LYS A 112 8.18 12.86 -3.15
CA LYS A 112 7.53 14.00 -3.80
C LYS A 112 6.41 13.58 -4.76
N LYS A 113 6.58 12.47 -5.49
CA LYS A 113 5.60 12.00 -6.48
C LYS A 113 4.44 11.22 -5.86
N TYR A 114 4.69 10.42 -4.82
CA TYR A 114 3.71 9.44 -4.31
C TYR A 114 3.22 9.70 -2.88
N ASP A 115 3.98 10.45 -2.07
CA ASP A 115 3.69 10.78 -0.67
C ASP A 115 4.30 12.15 -0.31
N SER A 116 3.78 13.21 -0.92
CA SER A 116 4.36 14.56 -0.81
C SER A 116 4.34 15.13 0.62
N GLU A 117 3.50 14.58 1.49
CA GLU A 117 3.44 14.93 2.91
C GLU A 117 4.47 14.15 3.76
N GLY A 118 5.12 13.14 3.18
CA GLY A 118 6.04 12.22 3.87
C GLY A 118 5.34 11.45 4.98
N ALA A 119 4.06 11.12 4.81
CA ALA A 119 3.25 10.47 5.81
C ALA A 119 3.77 9.07 6.13
N TYR A 120 4.22 8.31 5.13
CA TYR A 120 4.77 6.97 5.31
C TYR A 120 6.02 7.00 6.19
N ARG A 121 6.98 7.87 5.88
CA ARG A 121 8.21 8.03 6.67
C ARG A 121 7.91 8.38 8.13
N LYS A 122 6.99 9.33 8.36
CA LYS A 122 6.56 9.73 9.70
C LYS A 122 5.92 8.58 10.48
N ARG A 123 5.08 7.75 9.84
CA ARG A 123 4.43 6.60 10.50
C ARG A 123 5.42 5.51 10.89
N HIS A 124 6.47 5.30 10.08
CA HIS A 124 7.44 4.22 10.27
C HIS A 124 8.75 4.65 10.94
N ASN A 125 8.87 5.91 11.35
CA ASN A 125 10.08 6.49 11.97
C ASN A 125 11.36 6.26 11.15
N LEU A 126 11.25 6.45 9.83
CA LEU A 126 12.37 6.34 8.89
C LEU A 126 13.10 7.69 8.70
#